data_AF-A0A7W1P8X3-F1
#
_entry.id   AF-A0A7W1P8X3-F1
#
_cell.length_a   1.000
_cell.length_b   1.000
_cell.length_c   1.000
_cell.angle_alpha   90.00
_cell.angle_beta   90.00
_cell.angle_gamma   90.00
#
_symmetry.space_group_name_H-M   'P 1'
#
loop_
_entity.id
_entity.type
_entity.pdbx_description
1 polymer ?
#
loop_
_entity_poly.entity_id
_entity_poly.type
_entity_poly.pdbx_seq_one_letter_code
_entity_poly.pdbx_strand_id
1 'polypeptide(L)'
;MTRLLFRCSLLLAVLFAGVTSVASAQTLESVSPQTYEPPAHVAFVEGTVTLERDGQIDSEPRNMPLVAGDRLRTRNGRVEIL
;
A
#
# COMPACT_ATOMS: atom_id res chain seq x y z
N MET A 1 6.29 -9.89 72.99
CA MET A 1 6.33 -10.51 71.65
C MET A 1 5.27 -9.96 70.67
N THR A 2 4.71 -8.76 70.92
CA THR A 2 3.61 -8.18 70.12
C THR A 2 4.00 -7.00 69.22
N ARG A 3 5.22 -6.45 69.38
CA ARG A 3 5.71 -5.30 68.58
C ARG A 3 6.42 -5.69 67.27
N LEU A 4 6.78 -6.96 67.10
CA LEU A 4 7.50 -7.46 65.92
C LEU A 4 6.54 -7.74 64.74
N LEU A 5 5.30 -8.13 65.05
CA LEU A 5 4.26 -8.43 64.04
C LEU A 5 3.74 -7.16 63.32
N PHE A 6 3.78 -6.01 63.99
CA PHE A 6 3.28 -4.74 63.42
C PHE A 6 4.20 -4.16 62.34
N ARG A 7 5.51 -4.46 62.39
CA ARG A 7 6.48 -3.98 61.38
C ARG A 7 6.45 -4.79 60.09
N CYS A 8 6.06 -6.07 60.15
CA CYS A 8 5.90 -6.92 58.97
C CYS A 8 4.67 -6.50 58.13
N SER A 9 3.58 -6.09 58.79
CA SER A 9 2.37 -5.65 58.09
C SER A 9 2.55 -4.31 57.36
N LEU A 10 3.41 -3.42 57.87
CA LEU A 10 3.65 -2.11 57.25
C LEU A 10 4.54 -2.21 56.00
N LEU A 11 5.42 -3.20 55.93
CA LEU A 11 6.28 -3.46 54.76
C LEU A 11 5.50 -4.07 53.58
N LEU A 12 4.40 -4.80 53.84
CA LEU A 12 3.60 -5.42 52.78
C LEU A 12 2.71 -4.41 52.02
N ALA A 13 2.28 -3.32 52.69
CA ALA A 13 1.37 -2.34 52.11
C ALA A 13 2.03 -1.41 51.06
N VAL A 14 3.36 -1.23 51.12
CA VAL A 14 4.09 -0.32 50.21
C VAL A 14 4.37 -0.95 48.85
N LEU A 15 4.33 -2.29 48.74
CA LEU A 15 4.63 -3.01 47.49
C LEU A 15 3.48 -3.00 46.46
N PHE A 16 2.26 -2.59 46.85
CA PHE A 16 1.10 -2.62 45.96
C PHE A 16 0.82 -1.30 45.21
N ALA A 17 1.52 -0.21 45.55
CA ALA A 17 1.25 1.13 44.98
C ALA A 17 1.97 1.41 43.65
N GLY A 18 2.77 0.47 43.13
CA GLY A 18 3.71 0.71 42.03
C GLY A 18 3.23 0.37 40.61
N VAL A 19 2.04 -0.22 40.43
CA VAL A 19 1.57 -0.62 39.08
C VAL A 19 0.83 0.55 38.43
N THR A 20 1.55 1.62 38.12
CA THR A 20 1.05 2.70 37.28
C THR A 20 0.95 2.16 35.85
N SER A 21 -0.28 1.89 35.42
CA SER A 21 -0.65 1.44 34.08
C SER A 21 -0.13 2.44 33.03
N VAL A 22 0.92 2.08 32.30
CA VAL A 22 1.39 2.84 31.13
C VAL A 22 0.45 2.52 29.99
N ALA A 23 -0.57 3.37 29.79
CA ALA A 23 -1.43 3.31 28.62
C ALA A 23 -0.62 3.79 27.40
N SER A 24 -0.19 2.86 26.56
CA SER A 24 0.43 3.18 25.27
C SER A 24 -0.61 3.87 24.38
N ALA A 25 -0.46 5.18 24.17
CA ALA A 25 -1.22 5.89 23.15
C ALA A 25 -0.79 5.38 21.78
N GLN A 26 -1.60 4.51 21.17
CA GLN A 26 -1.41 4.10 19.79
C GLN A 26 -1.85 5.27 18.91
N THR A 27 -0.88 6.04 18.41
CA THR A 27 -1.12 6.97 17.31
C THR A 27 -1.57 6.15 16.12
N LEU A 28 -2.86 6.23 15.80
CA LEU A 28 -3.39 5.67 14.56
C LEU A 28 -2.82 6.49 13.41
N GLU A 29 -1.79 5.96 12.77
CA GLU A 29 -1.28 6.53 11.52
C GLU A 29 -2.45 6.53 10.53
N SER A 30 -2.88 7.72 10.12
CA SER A 30 -3.94 7.87 9.13
C SER A 30 -3.45 7.24 7.83
N VAL A 31 -3.96 6.06 7.48
CA VAL A 31 -3.74 5.43 6.18
C VAL A 31 -4.34 6.37 5.14
N SER A 32 -3.49 7.14 4.47
CA SER A 32 -3.89 7.90 3.28
C SER A 32 -4.47 6.89 2.28
N PRO A 33 -5.64 7.14 1.68
CA PRO A 33 -6.16 6.27 0.64
C PRO A 33 -5.10 6.15 -0.45
N GLN A 34 -4.63 4.93 -0.69
CA GLN A 34 -3.72 4.63 -1.79
C GLN A 34 -4.50 4.88 -3.08
N THR A 35 -4.31 6.04 -3.70
CA THR A 35 -4.87 6.30 -5.03
C THR A 35 -4.17 5.37 -6.01
N TYR A 36 -4.86 4.31 -6.43
CA TYR A 36 -4.40 3.43 -7.48
C TYR A 36 -4.71 4.09 -8.83
N GLU A 37 -3.70 4.60 -9.51
CA GLU A 37 -3.83 5.12 -10.85
C GLU A 37 -3.66 3.96 -11.86
N PRO A 38 -4.59 3.78 -12.81
CA PRO A 38 -4.48 2.72 -13.79
C PRO A 38 -3.24 2.92 -14.69
N PRO A 39 -2.63 1.84 -15.20
CA PRO A 39 -1.57 1.96 -16.19
C PRO A 39 -2.07 2.63 -17.47
N ALA A 40 -1.14 3.29 -18.18
CA ALA A 40 -1.39 3.75 -19.53
C ALA A 40 -1.87 2.60 -20.41
N HIS A 41 -2.95 2.76 -21.17
CA HIS A 41 -3.53 1.71 -21.99
C HIS A 41 -4.06 2.25 -23.31
N VAL A 42 -4.17 1.38 -24.32
CA VAL A 42 -4.75 1.74 -25.62
C VAL A 42 -6.26 1.85 -25.48
N ALA A 43 -6.76 3.08 -25.42
CA ALA A 43 -8.20 3.36 -25.28
C ALA A 43 -8.94 3.29 -26.62
N PHE A 44 -8.28 3.70 -27.71
CA PHE A 44 -8.88 3.72 -29.03
C PHE A 44 -7.88 3.48 -30.15
N VAL A 45 -8.34 2.80 -31.20
CA VAL A 45 -7.59 2.56 -32.44
C VAL A 45 -8.47 2.94 -33.63
N GLU A 46 -7.92 3.79 -34.49
CA GLU A 46 -8.40 4.07 -35.85
C GLU A 46 -7.36 3.58 -36.85
N GLY A 47 -7.80 2.90 -37.91
CA GLY A 47 -6.90 2.29 -38.89
C GLY A 47 -6.25 1.03 -38.32
N THR A 48 -4.97 0.83 -38.63
CA THR A 48 -4.20 -0.32 -38.13
C THR A 48 -3.14 0.15 -37.13
N VAL A 49 -3.00 -0.57 -36.04
CA VAL A 49 -1.91 -0.37 -35.08
C VAL A 49 -1.27 -1.72 -34.77
N THR A 50 0.05 -1.72 -34.60
CA THR A 50 0.78 -2.88 -34.11
C THR A 50 1.56 -2.51 -32.86
N LEU A 51 1.47 -3.34 -31.83
CA LEU A 51 2.27 -3.28 -30.61
C LEU A 51 3.37 -4.34 -30.71
N GLU A 52 4.63 -3.93 -30.65
CA GLU A 52 5.76 -4.84 -30.54
C GLU A 52 6.32 -4.84 -29.11
N ARG A 53 6.41 -6.03 -28.50
CA ARG A 53 6.95 -6.28 -27.16
C ARG A 53 7.81 -7.54 -27.19
N ASP A 54 9.08 -7.42 -26.81
CA ASP A 54 10.01 -8.56 -26.77
C ASP A 54 10.06 -9.38 -28.07
N GLY A 55 9.92 -8.70 -29.22
CA GLY A 55 9.88 -9.30 -30.55
C GLY A 55 8.55 -9.96 -30.93
N GLN A 56 7.55 -9.95 -30.05
CA GLN A 56 6.17 -10.35 -30.35
C GLN A 56 5.40 -9.16 -30.90
N ILE A 57 4.61 -9.39 -31.95
CA ILE A 57 3.77 -8.36 -32.58
C ILE A 57 2.30 -8.70 -32.32
N ASP A 58 1.58 -7.75 -31.73
CA ASP A 58 0.12 -7.78 -31.59
C ASP A 58 -0.50 -6.74 -32.53
N SER A 59 -1.46 -7.15 -33.37
CA SER A 59 -2.15 -6.27 -34.32
C SER A 59 -3.49 -5.71 -33.83
N GLU A 60 -3.92 -6.09 -32.63
CA GLU A 60 -5.20 -5.66 -32.04
C GLU A 60 -5.02 -5.23 -30.57
N PRO A 61 -4.14 -4.26 -30.27
CA PRO A 61 -3.77 -3.95 -28.89
C PRO A 61 -4.81 -3.12 -28.12
N ARG A 62 -6.07 -3.08 -28.57
CA ARG A 62 -7.15 -2.33 -27.90
C ARG A 62 -7.34 -2.85 -26.48
N ASN A 63 -7.42 -1.94 -25.52
CA ASN A 63 -7.52 -2.20 -24.08
C ASN A 63 -6.28 -2.88 -23.47
N MET A 64 -5.16 -2.95 -24.19
CA MET A 64 -3.92 -3.47 -23.61
C MET A 64 -3.20 -2.40 -22.79
N PRO A 65 -2.72 -2.73 -21.58
CA PRO A 65 -1.83 -1.87 -20.84
C PRO A 65 -0.47 -1.80 -21.54
N LEU A 66 0.05 -0.59 -21.61
CA LEU A 66 1.37 -0.27 -22.12
C LEU A 66 2.40 -0.38 -21.01
N VAL A 67 3.54 -0.96 -21.36
CA VAL A 67 4.70 -1.08 -20.47
C VAL A 67 5.91 -0.44 -21.12
N ALA A 68 6.91 -0.13 -20.30
CA ALA A 68 8.16 0.41 -20.80
C ALA A 68 8.82 -0.58 -21.79
N GLY A 69 9.23 -0.08 -22.95
CA GLY A 69 9.82 -0.88 -24.02
C GLY A 69 8.87 -1.24 -25.16
N ASP A 70 7.56 -1.06 -24.95
CA ASP A 70 6.56 -1.22 -26.01
C ASP A 70 6.81 -0.29 -27.20
N ARG A 71 6.63 -0.81 -28.41
CA ARG A 71 6.72 -0.04 -29.65
C ARG A 71 5.40 -0.09 -30.39
N LEU A 72 4.69 1.04 -30.41
CA LEU A 72 3.49 1.20 -31.21
C LEU A 72 3.84 1.73 -32.60
N ARG A 73 3.27 1.12 -33.63
CA ARG A 73 3.33 1.62 -35.01
C ARG A 73 1.91 1.73 -35.55
N THR A 74 1.55 2.93 -35.98
CA THR A 74 0.28 3.21 -36.65
C THR A 74 0.47 3.10 -38.17
N ARG A 75 -0.58 2.65 -38.87
CA ARG A 75 -0.66 2.69 -40.33
C ARG A 75 -2.03 3.20 -40.74
N ASN A 76 -2.05 4.32 -41.45
CA ASN A 76 -3.27 4.98 -41.94
C ASN A 76 -4.33 5.21 -40.85
N GLY A 77 -3.94 5.88 -39.76
CA GLY A 77 -4.86 6.17 -38.66
C GLY A 77 -4.15 6.72 -37.42
N ARG A 78 -4.80 6.60 -36.26
CA ARG A 78 -4.32 7.10 -34.96
C ARG A 78 -4.60 6.12 -33.83
N VAL A 79 -3.88 6.30 -32.73
CA VAL A 79 -4.09 5.57 -31.48
C VAL A 79 -4.22 6.57 -30.34
N GLU A 80 -5.14 6.31 -29.41
CA GLU A 80 -5.33 7.12 -28.21
C GLU A 80 -4.93 6.28 -26.99
N ILE A 81 -4.17 6.92 -26.09
CA ILE A 81 -3.63 6.29 -24.87
C ILE A 81 -4.13 7.10 -23.68
N LEU A 82 -4.66 6.41 -22.67
CA LEU A 82 -5.15 6.99 -21.42
C LEU A 82 -4.43 6.37 -20.23
#